data_AF-A0A379WRS6-F1
#
_entry.id   AF-A0A379WRS6-F1
#
_cell.length_a   1.000
_cell.length_b   1.000
_cell.length_c   1.000
_cell.angle_alpha   90.00
_cell.angle_beta   90.00
_cell.angle_gamma   90.00
#
_symmetry.space_group_name_H-M   'P 1'
#
loop_
_entity.id
_entity.type
_entity.pdbx_description
1 polymer ?
#
loop_
_entity_poly.entity_id
_entity_poly.type
_entity_poly.pdbx_seq_one_letter_code
_entity_poly.pdbx_strand_id
1 'polypeptide(L)' 'MRLTPVIAALRARCPRFENRVGGAAQFKAIHDAGKLKLPAAYVVPSEDVTGEQKSQTDYWQDLTEGFSVIVVLSN' A
#
# COMPACT_ATOMS: atom_id res chain seq x y z
N MET A 1 -5.43 -7.09 2.88
CA MET A 1 -6.13 -5.98 2.16
C MET A 1 -5.93 -6.09 0.64
N ARG A 2 -6.88 -5.65 -0.21
CA ARG A 2 -6.63 -5.47 -1.67
C ARG A 2 -5.99 -4.10 -1.93
N LEU A 3 -4.76 -4.06 -2.47
CA LEU A 3 -4.00 -2.82 -2.73
C LEU A 3 -4.43 -2.05 -3.99
N THR A 4 -5.09 -2.73 -4.94
CA THR A 4 -5.57 -2.16 -6.21
C THR A 4 -6.38 -0.86 -6.07
N PRO A 5 -7.39 -0.75 -5.19
CA PRO A 5 -8.14 0.50 -5.00
C PRO A 5 -7.28 1.66 -4.49
N VAL A 6 -6.32 1.38 -3.60
CA VAL A 6 -5.39 2.39 -3.07
C VAL A 6 -4.48 2.91 -4.19
N ILE A 7 -3.94 2.02 -5.01
CA ILE A 7 -3.12 2.37 -6.18
C ILE A 7 -3.94 3.20 -7.18
N ALA A 8 -5.17 2.77 -7.48
CA ALA A 8 -6.06 3.49 -8.39
C ALA A 8 -6.39 4.90 -7.87
N ALA A 9 -6.69 5.04 -6.57
CA ALA A 9 -6.95 6.33 -5.95
C ALA A 9 -5.73 7.27 -6.02
N LEU A 10 -4.52 6.75 -5.75
CA LEU A 10 -3.29 7.53 -5.87
C LEU A 10 -3.03 7.98 -7.30
N ARG A 11 -3.24 7.11 -8.29
CA ARG A 11 -3.10 7.47 -9.72
C ARG A 11 -4.09 8.56 -10.14
N ALA A 12 -5.34 8.47 -9.69
CA ALA A 12 -6.38 9.45 -10.03
C ALA A 12 -6.16 10.81 -9.36
N ARG A 13 -5.67 10.83 -8.11
CA ARG A 13 -5.54 12.06 -7.30
C ARG A 13 -4.18 12.72 -7.38
N CYS A 14 -3.13 11.99 -7.78
CA CYS A 14 -1.75 12.49 -7.81
C CYS A 14 -1.17 12.47 -9.23
N PRO A 15 -1.52 13.45 -10.09
CA PRO A 15 -1.04 13.51 -11.47
C PRO A 15 0.49 13.67 -11.58
N ARG A 16 1.14 14.19 -10.54
CA ARG A 16 2.60 14.39 -10.47
C ARG A 16 3.40 13.09 -10.57
N PHE A 17 2.79 11.95 -10.22
CA PHE A 17 3.40 10.64 -10.41
C PHE A 17 3.18 10.07 -11.82
N GLU A 18 2.37 10.68 -12.68
CA GLU A 18 2.14 10.23 -14.07
C GLU A 18 1.83 8.72 -14.17
N ASN A 19 0.94 8.21 -13.30
CA ASN A 19 0.61 6.78 -13.17
C ASN A 19 1.75 5.85 -12.70
N ARG A 20 2.90 6.39 -12.31
CA ARG A 20 4.06 5.66 -11.76
C ARG A 20 3.84 5.33 -10.28
N VAL A 21 2.71 4.68 -10.02
CA VAL A 21 2.32 4.16 -8.71
C VAL A 21 2.32 2.63 -8.80
N GLY A 22 3.18 1.97 -8.05
CA GLY A 22 3.30 0.51 -8.00
C GLY A 22 2.77 -0.06 -6.68
N GLY A 23 2.34 -1.32 -6.70
CA GLY A 23 2.18 -2.11 -5.48
C GLY A 23 3.45 -2.94 -5.26
N ALA A 24 4.00 -2.93 -4.06
CA ALA A 24 5.13 -3.78 -3.70
C ALA A 24 4.78 -4.61 -2.47
N ALA A 25 5.10 -5.90 -2.49
CA ALA A 25 4.87 -6.79 -1.35
C ALA A 25 5.77 -6.44 -0.16
N GLN A 26 6.97 -5.88 -0.41
CA GLN A 26 7.93 -5.46 0.60
C GLN A 26 8.75 -4.26 0.10
N PHE A 27 9.13 -3.35 1.01
CA PHE A 27 9.97 -2.18 0.68
C PHE A 27 11.31 -2.58 0.04
N LYS A 28 11.89 -3.70 0.48
CA LYS A 28 13.17 -4.22 -0.04
C LYS A 28 13.11 -4.58 -1.52
N ALA A 29 11.93 -4.97 -2.03
CA ALA A 29 11.71 -5.28 -3.44
C ALA A 29 11.58 -4.03 -4.32
N ILE A 30 11.42 -2.83 -3.75
CA ILE A 30 11.30 -1.58 -4.51
C ILE A 30 12.62 -1.18 -5.14
N HIS A 31 13.76 -1.50 -4.51
CA HIS A 31 15.08 -1.24 -5.06
C HIS A 31 15.34 -2.07 -6.33
N ASP A 32 14.86 -3.32 -6.38
CA ASP A 32 14.97 -4.21 -7.55
C ASP A 32 13.85 -3.99 -8.58
N ALA A 33 12.65 -3.57 -8.15
CA ALA A 33 11.54 -3.21 -9.04
C ALA A 33 11.67 -1.79 -9.64
N GLY A 34 12.66 -1.02 -9.18
CA GLY A 34 12.87 0.42 -9.41
C GLY A 34 13.34 0.81 -10.81
N LYS A 35 12.69 0.32 -11.87
CA LYS A 35 12.84 0.84 -13.25
C LYS A 35 11.84 1.96 -13.59
N LEU A 36 11.00 2.39 -12.65
CA LEU A 36 10.06 3.49 -12.88
C LEU A 36 10.81 4.83 -12.81
N LYS A 37 10.58 5.70 -13.81
CA LYS A 37 11.13 7.06 -13.84
C LYS A 37 10.70 7.82 -12.59
N LEU A 38 11.56 8.64 -12.00
CA LEU A 38 11.22 9.45 -10.82
C LEU A 38 10.49 10.74 -11.22
N PRO A 39 9.56 11.26 -10.40
CA PRO A 39 9.07 10.75 -9.11
C PRO A 39 8.13 9.53 -9.25
N ALA A 40 8.21 8.60 -8.31
CA ALA A 40 7.37 7.39 -8.25
C ALA A 40 6.82 7.16 -6.83
N ALA A 41 5.69 6.46 -6.73
CA ALA A 41 5.11 6.06 -5.46
C ALA A 41 4.88 4.55 -5.40
N TYR A 42 5.07 3.96 -4.23
CA TYR A 42 4.88 2.53 -4.01
C TYR A 42 3.98 2.30 -2.79
N VAL A 43 2.96 1.47 -2.95
CA VAL A 43 2.04 1.08 -1.88
C VAL A 43 2.49 -0.28 -1.35
N VAL A 44 2.77 -0.35 -0.06
CA VAL A 44 3.23 -1.56 0.64
C VAL A 44 2.22 -1.90 1.75
N PRO A 45 1.76 -3.16 1.84
CA PRO A 45 0.91 -3.57 2.96
C PRO A 45 1.71 -3.49 4.26
N SER A 46 1.07 -3.02 5.34
CA SER A 46 1.64 -2.97 6.68
C SER A 46 1.10 -4.12 7.52
N GLU A 47 1.49 -4.18 8.78
CA GLU A 47 0.89 -5.09 9.76
C GLU A 47 -0.62 -4.88 9.88
N ASP A 48 -1.34 -5.99 10.01
CA ASP A 48 -2.78 -6.03 10.27
C ASP A 48 -2.99 -6.22 11.78
N VAL A 49 -3.78 -5.36 12.39
CA VAL A 49 -4.07 -5.40 13.82
C VAL A 49 -5.46 -5.98 14.04
N THR A 50 -5.52 -7.11 14.73
CA THR A 50 -6.77 -7.74 15.15
C THR A 50 -7.24 -7.14 16.47
N GLY A 51 -8.49 -6.70 16.51
CA GLY A 51 -9.17 -6.27 17.74
C GLY A 51 -9.65 -7.44 18.59
N GLU A 52 -10.40 -7.13 19.65
CA GLU A 52 -10.97 -8.16 20.50
C GLU A 52 -12.03 -8.98 19.77
N GLN A 53 -12.04 -10.28 20.08
CA GLN A 53 -13.03 -11.23 19.59
C GLN A 53 -14.38 -10.96 20.25
N LYS A 54 -15.37 -10.57 19.45
CA LYS A 54 -16.71 -10.15 19.91
C LYS A 54 -17.68 -11.31 20.05
N SER A 55 -17.39 -12.46 19.46
CA SER A 55 -18.25 -13.65 19.50
C SER A 55 -17.60 -14.80 20.26
N GLN A 56 -18.40 -15.48 21.10
CA GLN A 56 -17.96 -16.66 21.87
C GLN A 56 -18.17 -17.98 21.11
N THR A 57 -18.95 -17.98 20.03
CA THR A 57 -19.29 -19.19 19.26
C THR A 57 -18.94 -19.08 17.77
N ASP A 58 -18.56 -17.89 17.30
CA ASP A 58 -18.23 -17.60 15.90
C ASP A 58 -16.99 -16.71 15.81
N TYR A 59 -16.38 -16.53 14.63
CA TYR A 59 -15.24 -15.65 14.42
C TYR A 59 -15.68 -14.25 13.99
N TRP A 60 -15.76 -13.32 14.95
CA TRP A 60 -16.12 -11.94 14.66
C TRP A 60 -15.28 -10.97 15.48
N GLN A 61 -14.33 -10.34 14.82
CA GLN A 61 -13.45 -9.34 15.39
C GLN A 61 -13.28 -8.18 14.41
N ASP A 62 -12.96 -7.00 14.93
CA ASP A 62 -12.58 -5.89 14.07
C ASP A 62 -11.15 -6.13 13.58
N LEU A 63 -10.91 -5.99 12.28
CA LEU A 63 -9.58 -6.08 11.67
C LEU A 63 -9.21 -4.71 11.12
N THR A 64 -8.13 -4.12 11.64
CA THR A 64 -7.55 -2.91 11.09
C THR A 64 -6.40 -3.29 10.18
N GLU A 65 -6.60 -3.17 8.88
CA GLU A 65 -5.56 -3.44 7.89
C GLU A 65 -4.75 -2.16 7.59
N GLY A 66 -3.43 -2.23 7.71
CA GLY A 66 -2.54 -1.09 7.48
C GLY A 66 -1.90 -1.09 6.09
N PHE A 67 -1.57 0.09 5.57
CA PHE A 67 -0.69 0.22 4.41
C PHE A 67 0.18 1.49 4.50
N SER A 68 1.33 1.41 3.86
CA SER A 68 2.30 2.52 3.75
C SER A 68 2.46 2.95 2.30
N VAL A 69 2.55 4.26 2.07
CA VAL A 69 2.85 4.84 0.76
C VAL A 69 4.24 5.44 0.79
N ILE A 70 5.11 4.94 -0.07
CA ILE A 70 6.53 5.27 -0.11
C ILE A 70 6.76 6.08 -1.38
N VAL A 71 7.19 7.32 -1.22
CA VAL A 71 7.43 8.24 -2.33
C VAL A 71 8.92 8.33 -2.58
N VAL A 72 9.33 8.06 -3.82
CA VAL A 72 10.73 8.15 -4.26
C VAL A 72 10.87 9.38 -5.15
N LEU A 73 11.78 10.26 -4.78
CA LEU A 73 12.08 11.51 -5.47
C LEU A 73 13.57 11.55 -5.81
N SER A 74 13.92 12.08 -6.98
CA SER A 74 15.29 12.51 -7.28
C SER A 74 15.41 14.00 -6.95
N ASN A 75 16.48 14.38 -6.28
CA ASN A 75 16.87 15.78 -6.08
C ASN A 75 17.79 16.22 -7.23
#